data_AF-A0A1C5N8F1-F1
#
_entry.id   AF-A0A1C5N8F1-F1
#
_cell.length_a   1.000
_cell.length_b   1.000
_cell.length_c   1.000
_cell.angle_alpha   90.00
_cell.angle_beta   90.00
_cell.angle_gamma   90.00
#
_symmetry.space_group_name_H-M   'P 1'
#
loop_
_entity.id
_entity.type
_entity.pdbx_description
1 polymer ?
#
loop_
_entity_poly.entity_id
_entity_poly.type
_entity_poly.pdbx_seq_one_letter_code
_entity_poly.pdbx_strand_id
1 'polypeptide(L)'
;MKSKKIIAASLGAALSLSMLCMPVYATSPTVSSIVANTQVGDGQREVSSFEIEVSDESIIQNLTAADFDIINNSSTVPFDVNTGSWAKAYQDDGIELSVSGNKLKMTVNPFCYAGIYKTDWSFQRLDWEVKCLTNDALSFKASDVTTVKTKVLDDTERKTFTYAGLTRQYALYLPKNADGSVKKNVPLVVWNHGGGEYNGNLEDTLVANKGLTGWVDAGYDVAVLQMQVGNENYSYGAAENEDKKKLIDQNNALQAQLIKNLINDGNVNKNQVYVAGASSGGGATMRFLMQYPEIFAGAIACCSMDPIVPVHNQTFAALGRKKDPFDTIVSNFEEAFQGNVYTWDESTQSMVSKKIDTQKLLDVPVYYTHAENDPTCNVDSSKAMYKAMENMGDKNNKLSIWSDDEMKAVGISNGMGGTLLHWSWVKVLNDNTDGSPMNWLFKQSKVETVSKSEDKVDDKKESTVNNKVEQSVKTGDNTMIGSYAIIMLLAVGAYTATKKVIR
;
A
#
# COMPACT_ATOMS: atom_id res chain seq x y z
N MET A 1 -32.33 -4.01 -90.18
CA MET A 1 -32.34 -3.31 -88.87
C MET A 1 -31.87 -4.27 -87.79
N LYS A 2 -30.85 -3.85 -87.00
CA LYS A 2 -30.51 -4.20 -85.60
C LYS A 2 -30.64 -5.68 -85.17
N SER A 3 -29.56 -6.48 -85.20
CA SER A 3 -28.49 -6.64 -84.16
C SER A 3 -28.89 -7.43 -82.90
N LYS A 4 -28.25 -8.59 -82.71
CA LYS A 4 -27.79 -9.27 -81.45
C LYS A 4 -27.23 -10.65 -81.88
N LYS A 5 -25.93 -10.90 -82.10
CA LYS A 5 -24.80 -11.12 -81.15
C LYS A 5 -25.27 -11.92 -79.90
N ILE A 6 -24.67 -13.06 -79.51
CA ILE A 6 -23.24 -13.27 -79.24
C ILE A 6 -22.82 -14.74 -79.49
N ILE A 7 -21.58 -14.88 -79.94
CA ILE A 7 -20.80 -16.07 -80.31
C ILE A 7 -20.10 -16.63 -79.07
N ALA A 8 -20.11 -17.96 -78.91
CA ALA A 8 -19.21 -18.69 -78.01
C ALA A 8 -17.94 -19.06 -78.79
N ALA A 9 -16.78 -18.63 -78.31
CA ALA A 9 -15.47 -19.13 -78.75
C ALA A 9 -14.53 -19.19 -77.55
N SER A 10 -14.07 -20.39 -77.27
CA SER A 10 -13.04 -20.77 -76.32
C SER A 10 -11.66 -20.25 -76.77
N LEU A 11 -10.90 -19.66 -75.84
CA LEU A 11 -9.46 -19.47 -76.00
C LEU A 11 -8.79 -19.70 -74.63
N GLY A 12 -7.88 -20.67 -74.57
CA GLY A 12 -7.14 -21.04 -73.38
C GLY A 12 -6.14 -19.96 -72.95
N ALA A 13 -6.08 -19.72 -71.64
CA ALA A 13 -5.05 -18.91 -71.01
C ALA A 13 -4.02 -19.82 -70.33
N ALA A 14 -2.79 -19.80 -70.82
CA ALA A 14 -1.63 -20.28 -70.08
C ALA A 14 -1.13 -19.13 -69.19
N LEU A 15 -1.32 -19.25 -67.88
CA LEU A 15 -0.75 -18.36 -66.88
C LEU A 15 0.65 -18.86 -66.51
N SER A 16 1.69 -18.12 -66.91
CA SER A 16 3.05 -18.31 -66.40
C SER A 16 3.14 -17.75 -64.97
N LEU A 17 3.41 -18.65 -64.02
CA LEU A 17 3.62 -18.35 -62.61
C LEU A 17 5.03 -17.75 -62.43
N SER A 18 5.15 -16.42 -62.38
CA SER A 18 6.37 -15.77 -61.92
C SER A 18 6.45 -15.90 -60.40
N MET A 19 7.26 -16.83 -59.90
CA MET A 19 7.69 -16.83 -58.49
C MET A 19 8.50 -15.57 -58.21
N LEU A 20 7.88 -14.58 -57.58
CA LEU A 20 8.58 -13.50 -56.89
C LEU A 20 9.24 -14.11 -55.64
N CYS A 21 10.51 -14.51 -55.76
CA CYS A 21 11.36 -14.71 -54.60
C CYS A 21 11.59 -13.34 -53.94
N MET A 22 10.79 -13.02 -52.92
CA MET A 22 11.16 -11.94 -52.01
C MET A 22 12.33 -12.43 -51.15
N PRO A 23 13.38 -11.62 -50.94
CA PRO A 23 14.41 -11.96 -49.98
C PRO A 23 13.78 -12.07 -48.59
N VAL A 24 13.86 -13.26 -47.99
CA VAL A 24 13.66 -13.43 -46.55
C VAL A 24 14.84 -12.74 -45.89
N TYR A 25 14.67 -11.48 -45.50
CA TYR A 25 15.63 -10.83 -44.63
C TYR A 25 15.60 -11.55 -43.29
N ALA A 26 16.72 -12.19 -42.92
CA ALA A 26 16.91 -12.67 -41.55
C ALA A 26 16.81 -11.44 -40.65
N THR A 27 15.74 -11.35 -39.85
CA THR A 27 15.62 -10.32 -38.83
C THR A 27 16.73 -10.55 -37.81
N SER A 28 17.50 -9.50 -37.48
CA SER A 28 18.47 -9.57 -36.40
C SER A 28 17.81 -10.13 -35.14
N PRO A 29 18.50 -10.97 -34.34
CA PRO A 29 17.97 -11.44 -33.06
C PRO A 29 17.47 -10.28 -32.20
N THR A 30 16.26 -10.40 -31.65
CA THR A 30 15.66 -9.39 -30.78
C THR A 30 15.18 -9.99 -29.47
N VAL A 31 15.11 -9.15 -28.44
CA VAL A 31 14.33 -9.42 -27.24
C VAL A 31 12.86 -9.25 -27.57
N SER A 32 12.07 -10.30 -27.35
CA SER A 32 10.63 -10.31 -27.63
C SER A 32 9.76 -10.02 -26.41
N SER A 33 10.26 -10.29 -25.20
CA SER A 33 9.54 -10.03 -23.96
C SER A 33 10.50 -9.90 -22.78
N ILE A 34 10.18 -9.02 -21.83
CA ILE A 34 10.89 -8.87 -20.57
C ILE A 34 9.84 -8.81 -19.46
N VAL A 35 9.83 -9.83 -18.60
CA VAL A 35 8.98 -9.86 -17.40
C VAL A 35 9.83 -9.47 -16.19
N ALA A 36 9.49 -8.38 -15.52
CA ALA A 36 10.08 -8.01 -14.25
C ALA A 36 9.27 -8.64 -13.10
N ASN A 37 9.94 -9.47 -12.29
CA ASN A 37 9.34 -10.08 -11.10
C ASN A 37 9.63 -9.20 -9.88
N THR A 38 8.57 -8.62 -9.33
CA THR A 38 8.63 -7.61 -8.27
C THR A 38 7.80 -8.00 -7.05
N GLN A 39 8.08 -7.35 -5.93
CA GLN A 39 7.27 -7.37 -4.72
C GLN A 39 7.18 -5.94 -4.17
N VAL A 40 6.25 -5.67 -3.25
CA VAL A 40 6.21 -4.39 -2.55
C VAL A 40 7.31 -4.39 -1.48
N GLY A 41 8.22 -3.41 -1.56
CA GLY A 41 9.25 -3.12 -0.58
C GLY A 41 8.81 -2.09 0.44
N ASP A 42 9.75 -1.60 1.25
CA ASP A 42 9.45 -0.72 2.38
C ASP A 42 9.18 0.74 1.96
N GLY A 43 9.48 1.09 0.70
CA GLY A 43 9.27 2.43 0.16
C GLY A 43 8.90 2.51 -1.33
N GLN A 44 8.75 1.38 -2.03
CA GLN A 44 8.33 1.26 -3.44
C GLN A 44 8.26 -0.24 -3.85
N ARG A 45 7.99 -0.56 -5.12
CA ARG A 45 8.25 -1.93 -5.66
C ARG A 45 9.75 -2.26 -5.72
N GLU A 46 10.10 -3.48 -5.34
CA GLU A 46 11.42 -4.09 -5.49
C GLU A 46 11.41 -5.15 -6.57
N VAL A 47 12.26 -5.02 -7.59
CA VAL A 47 12.50 -6.07 -8.58
C VAL A 47 13.65 -6.96 -8.12
N SER A 48 13.48 -8.26 -8.25
CA SER A 48 14.46 -9.28 -7.83
C SER A 48 14.86 -10.24 -8.95
N SER A 49 14.12 -10.26 -10.06
CA SER A 49 14.52 -10.99 -11.25
C SER A 49 13.82 -10.52 -12.51
N PHE A 50 14.41 -10.87 -13.64
CA PHE A 50 13.84 -10.70 -14.97
C PHE A 50 13.75 -12.05 -15.71
N GLU A 51 12.67 -12.26 -16.46
CA GLU A 51 12.56 -13.32 -17.46
C GLU A 51 12.58 -12.67 -18.84
N ILE A 52 13.64 -12.93 -19.60
CA ILE A 52 13.91 -12.32 -20.90
C ILE A 52 13.74 -13.40 -21.96
N GLU A 53 12.81 -13.19 -22.88
CA GLU A 53 12.58 -14.06 -24.02
C GLU A 53 13.19 -13.45 -25.27
N VAL A 54 13.95 -14.25 -26.02
CA VAL A 54 14.62 -13.83 -27.26
C VAL A 54 14.09 -14.60 -28.46
N SER A 55 14.20 -13.99 -29.64
CA SER A 55 13.80 -14.60 -30.91
C SER A 55 14.75 -15.70 -31.39
N ASP A 56 16.00 -15.67 -30.94
CA ASP A 56 17.06 -16.61 -31.30
C ASP A 56 17.85 -16.95 -30.04
N GLU A 57 17.91 -18.22 -29.66
CA GLU A 57 18.63 -18.65 -28.45
C GLU A 57 20.14 -18.41 -28.52
N SER A 58 20.72 -18.27 -29.72
CA SER A 58 22.17 -18.10 -29.90
C SER A 58 22.72 -16.86 -29.19
N ILE A 59 21.90 -15.80 -29.01
CA ILE A 59 22.34 -14.57 -28.36
C ILE A 59 22.41 -14.65 -26.84
N ILE A 60 21.82 -15.69 -26.24
CA ILE A 60 21.85 -15.93 -24.78
C ILE A 60 22.73 -17.13 -24.39
N GLN A 61 23.34 -17.80 -25.36
CA GLN A 61 24.27 -18.90 -25.09
C GLN A 61 25.60 -18.37 -24.55
N ASN A 62 26.14 -19.04 -23.53
CA ASN A 62 27.44 -18.76 -22.91
C ASN A 62 27.55 -17.39 -22.20
N LEU A 63 26.42 -16.73 -21.91
CA LEU A 63 26.41 -15.55 -21.06
C LEU A 63 26.76 -15.90 -19.61
N THR A 64 27.45 -14.99 -18.95
CA THR A 64 27.82 -15.03 -17.55
C THR A 64 27.35 -13.77 -16.85
N ALA A 65 27.32 -13.79 -15.51
CA ALA A 65 26.97 -12.60 -14.74
C ALA A 65 27.89 -11.40 -15.04
N ALA A 66 29.16 -11.65 -15.36
CA ALA A 66 30.14 -10.61 -15.69
C ALA A 66 29.88 -9.91 -17.03
N ASP A 67 29.00 -10.47 -17.87
CA ASP A 67 28.55 -9.84 -19.11
C ASP A 67 27.49 -8.77 -18.87
N PHE A 68 27.02 -8.60 -17.63
CA PHE A 68 25.98 -7.64 -17.27
C PHE A 68 26.41 -6.72 -16.13
N ASP A 69 25.82 -5.52 -16.14
CA ASP A 69 25.90 -4.51 -15.09
C ASP A 69 24.52 -3.84 -14.97
N ILE A 70 24.15 -3.38 -13.78
CA ILE A 70 22.89 -2.66 -13.55
C ILE A 70 23.19 -1.24 -13.08
N ILE A 71 22.94 -0.29 -13.96
CA ILE A 71 23.19 1.11 -13.70
C ILE A 71 22.02 1.68 -12.89
N ASN A 72 22.32 2.54 -11.90
CA ASN A 72 21.33 3.30 -11.12
C ASN A 72 20.34 2.44 -10.31
N ASN A 73 20.71 1.23 -9.91
CA ASN A 73 19.91 0.38 -9.02
C ASN A 73 20.19 0.69 -7.53
N SER A 74 19.16 0.79 -6.71
CA SER A 74 19.31 0.92 -5.26
C SER A 74 18.12 0.33 -4.51
N SER A 75 18.22 0.13 -3.20
CA SER A 75 17.10 -0.27 -2.36
C SER A 75 15.90 0.70 -2.50
N THR A 76 14.71 0.24 -2.14
CA THR A 76 13.53 1.11 -1.99
C THR A 76 13.64 2.09 -0.85
N VAL A 77 14.50 1.80 0.14
CA VAL A 77 14.88 2.75 1.18
C VAL A 77 15.87 3.76 0.58
N PRO A 78 15.54 5.06 0.54
CA PRO A 78 16.31 6.05 -0.23
C PRO A 78 17.66 6.46 0.41
N PHE A 79 17.95 5.98 1.62
CA PHE A 79 19.13 6.37 2.38
C PHE A 79 19.91 5.14 2.84
N ASP A 80 21.23 5.25 2.80
CA ASP A 80 22.13 4.25 3.35
C ASP A 80 22.02 4.24 4.89
N VAL A 81 21.75 3.07 5.44
CA VAL A 81 21.48 2.89 6.87
C VAL A 81 22.66 3.28 7.76
N ASN A 82 23.90 3.13 7.28
CA ASN A 82 25.10 3.33 8.07
C ASN A 82 25.58 4.79 8.07
N THR A 83 25.50 5.44 6.92
CA THR A 83 26.00 6.79 6.69
C THR A 83 24.89 7.84 6.80
N GLY A 84 23.63 7.45 6.66
CA GLY A 84 22.50 8.36 6.67
C GLY A 84 22.44 9.30 5.47
N SER A 85 23.22 9.02 4.43
CA SER A 85 23.26 9.77 3.17
C SER A 85 22.36 9.11 2.14
N TRP A 86 22.08 9.79 1.02
CA TRP A 86 21.41 9.19 -0.14
C TRP A 86 22.06 7.86 -0.52
N ALA A 87 21.22 6.85 -0.76
CA ALA A 87 21.66 5.56 -1.27
C ALA A 87 22.42 5.76 -2.58
N LYS A 88 23.46 4.95 -2.78
CA LYS A 88 24.23 4.90 -4.03
C LYS A 88 23.85 3.66 -4.82
N ALA A 89 24.18 3.68 -6.10
CA ALA A 89 24.06 2.49 -6.94
C ALA A 89 24.85 1.32 -6.33
N TYR A 90 24.33 0.11 -6.47
CA TYR A 90 25.03 -1.07 -5.98
C TYR A 90 26.39 -1.22 -6.70
N GLN A 91 27.37 -1.75 -5.97
CA GLN A 91 28.67 -2.12 -6.57
C GLN A 91 28.69 -3.58 -7.01
N ASP A 92 27.83 -4.38 -6.39
CA ASP A 92 27.58 -5.77 -6.73
C ASP A 92 26.08 -5.92 -6.92
N ASP A 93 25.68 -6.23 -8.15
CA ASP A 93 24.28 -6.38 -8.55
C ASP A 93 23.71 -7.75 -8.20
N GLY A 94 24.53 -8.68 -7.70
CA GLY A 94 24.08 -10.03 -7.35
C GLY A 94 23.49 -10.79 -8.54
N ILE A 95 24.03 -10.56 -9.74
CA ILE A 95 23.49 -11.15 -10.97
C ILE A 95 23.78 -12.64 -10.98
N GLU A 96 22.73 -13.44 -11.12
CA GLU A 96 22.84 -14.87 -11.47
C GLU A 96 21.97 -15.17 -12.68
N LEU A 97 22.49 -15.98 -13.59
CA LEU A 97 21.85 -16.30 -14.87
C LEU A 97 21.48 -17.77 -14.94
N SER A 98 20.32 -18.05 -15.52
CA SER A 98 19.93 -19.40 -15.93
C SER A 98 19.21 -19.34 -17.28
N VAL A 99 19.57 -20.25 -18.19
CA VAL A 99 19.03 -20.31 -19.55
C VAL A 99 18.22 -21.59 -19.72
N SER A 100 17.04 -21.47 -20.33
CA SER A 100 16.20 -22.60 -20.71
C SER A 100 15.56 -22.33 -22.07
N GLY A 101 16.12 -22.94 -23.12
CA GLY A 101 15.72 -22.66 -24.51
C GLY A 101 15.96 -21.20 -24.87
N ASN A 102 14.94 -20.52 -25.38
CA ASN A 102 14.99 -19.11 -25.76
C ASN A 102 14.73 -18.13 -24.60
N LYS A 103 14.81 -18.59 -23.35
CA LYS A 103 14.54 -17.78 -22.15
C LYS A 103 15.78 -17.68 -21.27
N LEU A 104 16.14 -16.44 -20.94
CA LEU A 104 17.13 -16.09 -19.94
C LEU A 104 16.41 -15.61 -18.69
N LYS A 105 16.61 -16.30 -17.57
CA LYS A 105 16.22 -15.81 -16.24
C LYS A 105 17.45 -15.21 -15.56
N MET A 106 17.31 -13.95 -15.16
CA MET A 106 18.31 -13.17 -14.44
C MET A 106 17.79 -12.87 -13.04
N THR A 107 18.42 -13.37 -11.99
CA THR A 107 18.18 -12.92 -10.61
C THR A 107 19.18 -11.83 -10.25
N VAL A 108 18.76 -10.90 -9.39
CA VAL A 108 19.55 -9.71 -9.02
C VAL A 108 19.34 -9.40 -7.54
N ASN A 109 20.28 -8.67 -6.94
CA ASN A 109 20.07 -8.01 -5.66
C ASN A 109 18.83 -7.11 -5.76
N PRO A 110 17.82 -7.25 -4.86
CA PRO A 110 16.59 -6.50 -4.98
C PRO A 110 16.82 -4.98 -5.01
N PHE A 111 16.20 -4.32 -5.98
CA PHE A 111 16.31 -2.88 -6.15
C PHE A 111 14.97 -2.22 -6.52
N CYS A 112 14.86 -0.93 -6.27
CA CYS A 112 13.69 -0.12 -6.49
C CYS A 112 13.37 -0.02 -7.98
N TYR A 113 12.24 -0.61 -8.39
CA TYR A 113 11.81 -0.61 -9.78
C TYR A 113 11.54 0.81 -10.33
N ALA A 114 11.17 1.76 -9.45
CA ALA A 114 10.96 3.16 -9.82
C ALA A 114 12.27 3.94 -10.06
N GLY A 115 13.44 3.32 -9.89
CA GLY A 115 14.75 3.96 -10.02
C GLY A 115 15.28 4.57 -8.72
N ILE A 116 16.56 4.94 -8.74
CA ILE A 116 17.28 5.56 -7.62
C ILE A 116 16.96 7.06 -7.52
N TYR A 117 16.95 7.62 -6.31
CA TYR A 117 16.80 9.07 -6.13
C TYR A 117 18.07 9.86 -6.53
N LYS A 118 17.87 11.03 -7.15
CA LYS A 118 18.95 12.00 -7.32
C LYS A 118 19.38 12.57 -5.98
N THR A 119 20.67 12.84 -5.86
CA THR A 119 21.30 13.40 -4.64
C THR A 119 21.20 14.93 -4.54
N ASP A 120 20.46 15.57 -5.45
CA ASP A 120 20.33 17.02 -5.62
C ASP A 120 19.11 17.62 -4.89
N TRP A 121 18.43 16.83 -4.05
CA TRP A 121 17.22 17.23 -3.31
C TRP A 121 16.03 17.63 -4.20
N SER A 122 16.08 17.36 -5.50
CA SER A 122 14.93 17.49 -6.39
C SER A 122 13.89 16.39 -6.13
N PHE A 123 14.30 15.31 -5.45
CA PHE A 123 13.54 14.07 -5.26
C PHE A 123 13.07 13.42 -6.57
N GLN A 124 13.68 13.81 -7.68
CA GLN A 124 13.52 13.10 -8.94
C GLN A 124 14.29 11.78 -8.87
N ARG A 125 13.83 10.79 -9.63
CA ARG A 125 14.52 9.52 -9.78
C ARG A 125 15.30 9.48 -11.10
N LEU A 126 16.38 8.71 -11.10
CA LEU A 126 17.08 8.29 -12.31
C LEU A 126 16.59 6.89 -12.66
N ASP A 127 16.30 6.67 -13.94
CA ASP A 127 15.96 5.35 -14.44
C ASP A 127 17.17 4.41 -14.31
N TRP A 128 16.88 3.15 -14.02
CA TRP A 128 17.85 2.07 -14.06
C TRP A 128 17.97 1.49 -15.48
N GLU A 129 19.11 0.87 -15.76
CA GLU A 129 19.39 0.17 -17.01
C GLU A 129 20.14 -1.12 -16.70
N VAL A 130 19.62 -2.25 -17.18
CA VAL A 130 20.39 -3.50 -17.26
C VAL A 130 21.18 -3.42 -18.55
N LYS A 131 22.51 -3.45 -18.44
CA LYS A 131 23.43 -3.30 -19.56
C LYS A 131 24.16 -4.61 -19.81
N CYS A 132 24.00 -5.17 -21.00
CA CYS A 132 24.83 -6.26 -21.48
C CYS A 132 26.09 -5.69 -22.16
N LEU A 133 27.25 -6.03 -21.62
CA LEU A 133 28.55 -5.50 -22.07
C LEU A 133 29.05 -6.14 -23.36
N THR A 134 28.51 -7.32 -23.71
CA THR A 134 28.94 -8.11 -24.88
C THR A 134 27.92 -8.08 -26.01
N ASN A 135 26.66 -7.73 -25.74
CA ASN A 135 25.60 -7.68 -26.74
C ASN A 135 24.52 -6.65 -26.38
N ASP A 136 24.58 -5.47 -27.00
CA ASP A 136 23.65 -4.36 -26.78
C ASP A 136 22.17 -4.72 -26.99
N ALA A 137 21.86 -5.76 -27.79
CA ALA A 137 20.48 -6.21 -27.99
C ALA A 137 19.83 -6.78 -26.72
N LEU A 138 20.63 -7.14 -25.72
CA LEU A 138 20.19 -7.64 -24.41
C LEU A 138 20.20 -6.57 -23.32
N SER A 139 20.58 -5.33 -23.65
CA SER A 139 20.45 -4.19 -22.74
C SER A 139 19.02 -3.68 -22.74
N PHE A 140 18.49 -3.32 -21.57
CA PHE A 140 17.12 -2.83 -21.43
C PHE A 140 16.93 -1.95 -20.19
N LYS A 141 15.89 -1.13 -20.23
CA LYS A 141 15.46 -0.25 -19.13
C LYS A 141 14.00 -0.51 -18.77
N ALA A 142 13.50 0.19 -17.76
CA ALA A 142 12.11 0.06 -17.29
C ALA A 142 11.06 0.20 -18.40
N SER A 143 11.28 1.04 -19.43
CA SER A 143 10.33 1.22 -20.53
C SER A 143 10.26 0.04 -21.50
N ASP A 144 11.25 -0.85 -21.48
CA ASP A 144 11.32 -2.02 -22.35
C ASP A 144 10.70 -3.25 -21.69
N VAL A 145 10.40 -3.18 -20.38
CA VAL A 145 9.71 -4.22 -19.63
C VAL A 145 8.29 -4.37 -20.17
N THR A 146 7.97 -5.55 -20.70
CA THR A 146 6.67 -5.85 -21.30
C THR A 146 5.63 -6.23 -20.25
N THR A 147 6.04 -6.75 -19.10
CA THR A 147 5.14 -7.12 -18.01
C THR A 147 5.83 -6.95 -16.66
N VAL A 148 5.18 -6.25 -15.73
CA VAL A 148 5.59 -6.19 -14.33
C VAL A 148 4.67 -7.13 -13.56
N LYS A 149 5.24 -8.18 -12.97
CA LYS A 149 4.53 -9.04 -12.02
C LYS A 149 4.81 -8.55 -10.61
N THR A 150 3.79 -8.23 -9.84
CA THR A 150 3.95 -7.81 -8.44
C THR A 150 3.31 -8.83 -7.51
N LYS A 151 4.13 -9.54 -6.74
CA LYS A 151 3.68 -10.51 -5.75
C LYS A 151 2.59 -9.91 -4.86
N VAL A 152 1.53 -10.69 -4.58
CA VAL A 152 0.30 -10.30 -3.88
C VAL A 152 -0.58 -9.31 -4.66
N LEU A 153 -0.02 -8.23 -5.20
CA LEU A 153 -0.78 -7.22 -5.92
C LEU A 153 -1.41 -7.75 -7.20
N ASP A 154 -0.78 -8.66 -7.95
CA ASP A 154 -1.39 -9.22 -9.17
C ASP A 154 -2.67 -10.02 -8.87
N ASP A 155 -2.79 -10.58 -7.66
CA ASP A 155 -3.97 -11.28 -7.16
C ASP A 155 -4.94 -10.39 -6.37
N THR A 156 -4.64 -9.10 -6.26
CA THR A 156 -5.44 -8.13 -5.49
C THR A 156 -6.46 -7.44 -6.39
N GLU A 157 -7.74 -7.50 -6.02
CA GLU A 157 -8.81 -6.86 -6.78
C GLU A 157 -8.80 -5.35 -6.57
N ARG A 158 -8.95 -4.56 -7.64
CA ARG A 158 -9.18 -3.10 -7.57
C ARG A 158 -10.64 -2.81 -7.91
N LYS A 159 -11.36 -2.19 -6.98
CA LYS A 159 -12.80 -1.96 -7.09
C LYS A 159 -13.16 -0.57 -6.54
N THR A 160 -14.39 -0.14 -6.79
CA THR A 160 -15.00 1.03 -6.16
C THR A 160 -16.11 0.61 -5.22
N PHE A 161 -16.30 1.37 -4.15
CA PHE A 161 -17.43 1.19 -3.24
C PHE A 161 -18.07 2.53 -2.92
N THR A 162 -19.40 2.54 -2.84
CA THR A 162 -20.20 3.73 -2.54
C THR A 162 -21.03 3.48 -1.29
N TYR A 163 -20.86 4.32 -0.29
CA TYR A 163 -21.67 4.32 0.93
C TYR A 163 -21.60 5.69 1.60
N ALA A 164 -22.63 6.05 2.37
CA ALA A 164 -22.66 7.31 3.10
C ALA A 164 -22.41 8.55 2.20
N GLY A 165 -22.84 8.52 0.94
CA GLY A 165 -22.61 9.62 -0.03
C GLY A 165 -21.16 9.79 -0.51
N LEU A 166 -20.26 8.87 -0.17
CA LEU A 166 -18.88 8.84 -0.68
C LEU A 166 -18.71 7.67 -1.65
N THR A 167 -17.84 7.85 -2.64
CA THR A 167 -17.30 6.78 -3.48
C THR A 167 -15.79 6.75 -3.32
N ARG A 168 -15.22 5.59 -3.04
CA ARG A 168 -13.77 5.37 -2.91
C ARG A 168 -13.33 4.16 -3.70
N GLN A 169 -12.12 4.22 -4.24
CA GLN A 169 -11.43 3.04 -4.75
C GLN A 169 -10.85 2.25 -3.57
N TYR A 170 -10.82 0.94 -3.69
CA TYR A 170 -10.18 0.06 -2.72
C TYR A 170 -9.48 -1.10 -3.43
N ALA A 171 -8.50 -1.64 -2.73
CA ALA A 171 -7.84 -2.88 -3.05
C ALA A 171 -8.25 -3.96 -2.04
N LEU A 172 -8.59 -5.14 -2.54
CA LEU A 172 -8.99 -6.28 -1.71
C LEU A 172 -8.22 -7.53 -2.16
N TYR A 173 -7.37 -8.02 -1.27
CA TYR A 173 -6.78 -9.34 -1.41
C TYR A 173 -7.65 -10.35 -0.69
N LEU A 174 -8.03 -11.42 -1.40
CA LEU A 174 -8.71 -12.59 -0.83
C LEU A 174 -7.84 -13.83 -1.09
N PRO A 175 -7.44 -14.58 -0.06
CA PRO A 175 -6.61 -15.75 -0.25
C PRO A 175 -7.39 -16.83 -1.00
N LYS A 176 -6.69 -17.60 -1.84
CA LYS A 176 -7.28 -18.64 -2.69
C LYS A 176 -6.81 -20.03 -2.28
N ASN A 177 -7.66 -21.04 -2.49
CA ASN A 177 -7.30 -22.45 -2.42
C ASN A 177 -6.42 -22.84 -3.62
N ALA A 178 -5.83 -24.04 -3.58
CA ALA A 178 -5.01 -24.56 -4.67
C ALA A 178 -5.77 -24.69 -6.01
N ASP A 179 -7.09 -24.80 -5.97
CA ASP A 179 -7.96 -24.84 -7.16
C ASP A 179 -8.36 -23.44 -7.69
N GLY A 180 -7.86 -22.37 -7.07
CA GLY A 180 -8.14 -20.98 -7.43
C GLY A 180 -9.42 -20.40 -6.81
N SER A 181 -10.21 -21.18 -6.08
CA SER A 181 -11.40 -20.68 -5.39
C SER A 181 -11.03 -19.78 -4.19
N VAL A 182 -11.83 -18.74 -3.93
CA VAL A 182 -11.64 -17.86 -2.75
C VAL A 182 -11.89 -18.64 -1.47
N LYS A 183 -10.95 -18.57 -0.52
CA LYS A 183 -11.12 -19.11 0.82
C LYS A 183 -12.16 -18.31 1.59
N LYS A 184 -13.00 -19.03 2.33
CA LYS A 184 -14.10 -18.46 3.12
C LYS A 184 -13.72 -18.40 4.59
N ASN A 185 -14.37 -17.48 5.31
CA ASN A 185 -14.24 -17.30 6.75
C ASN A 185 -12.78 -17.10 7.21
N VAL A 186 -11.98 -16.33 6.45
CA VAL A 186 -10.61 -15.99 6.82
C VAL A 186 -10.57 -14.71 7.68
N PRO A 187 -9.53 -14.49 8.51
CA PRO A 187 -9.30 -13.19 9.14
C PRO A 187 -9.24 -12.05 8.11
N LEU A 188 -9.51 -10.83 8.55
CA LEU A 188 -9.36 -9.62 7.74
C LEU A 188 -8.42 -8.64 8.44
N VAL A 189 -7.43 -8.11 7.72
CA VAL A 189 -6.72 -6.89 8.13
C VAL A 189 -7.19 -5.73 7.26
N VAL A 190 -7.66 -4.66 7.90
CA VAL A 190 -7.92 -3.38 7.26
C VAL A 190 -6.68 -2.50 7.44
N TRP A 191 -6.03 -2.12 6.34
CA TRP A 191 -4.88 -1.22 6.37
C TRP A 191 -5.29 0.22 6.00
N ASN A 192 -5.08 1.13 6.94
CA ASN A 192 -5.18 2.56 6.74
C ASN A 192 -3.81 3.12 6.35
N HIS A 193 -3.67 3.60 5.10
CA HIS A 193 -2.43 4.17 4.58
C HIS A 193 -2.03 5.48 5.28
N GLY A 194 -0.85 6.04 4.97
CA GLY A 194 -0.37 7.28 5.57
C GLY A 194 -0.93 8.55 4.91
N GLY A 195 -0.52 9.70 5.44
CA GLY A 195 -0.88 11.01 4.87
C GLY A 195 -0.04 11.40 3.65
N GLY A 196 1.04 10.68 3.33
CA GLY A 196 1.79 10.94 2.09
C GLY A 196 0.96 10.58 0.85
N GLU A 197 0.04 9.63 1.01
CA GLU A 197 -0.62 8.93 -0.09
C GLU A 197 -2.04 9.43 -0.39
N TYR A 198 -2.57 10.41 0.37
CA TYR A 198 -3.98 10.84 0.27
C TYR A 198 -4.35 11.43 -1.10
N ASN A 199 -3.41 12.10 -1.78
CA ASN A 199 -3.65 12.72 -3.09
C ASN A 199 -3.23 11.81 -4.26
N GLY A 200 -2.74 10.61 -3.95
CA GLY A 200 -2.34 9.63 -4.95
C GLY A 200 -3.51 8.90 -5.56
N ASN A 201 -3.22 8.18 -6.65
CA ASN A 201 -4.14 7.13 -7.09
C ASN A 201 -4.01 5.91 -6.16
N LEU A 202 -4.92 4.93 -6.29
CA LEU A 202 -4.87 3.73 -5.45
C LEU A 202 -3.52 2.99 -5.57
N GLU A 203 -2.93 2.90 -6.77
CA GLU A 203 -1.68 2.17 -6.96
C GLU A 203 -0.50 2.79 -6.22
N ASP A 204 -0.42 4.11 -6.13
CA ASP A 204 0.61 4.82 -5.36
C ASP A 204 0.59 4.36 -3.90
N THR A 205 -0.60 4.09 -3.36
CA THR A 205 -0.78 3.74 -1.95
C THR A 205 -0.51 2.26 -1.69
N LEU A 206 -0.70 1.42 -2.72
CA LEU A 206 -0.40 -0.02 -2.65
C LEU A 206 1.10 -0.32 -2.68
N VAL A 207 1.92 0.59 -3.19
CA VAL A 207 3.37 0.41 -3.31
C VAL A 207 4.18 1.29 -2.37
N ALA A 208 3.55 2.21 -1.65
CA ALA A 208 4.23 3.12 -0.73
C ALA A 208 4.93 2.38 0.41
N ASN A 209 4.35 1.27 0.87
CA ASN A 209 4.90 0.35 1.86
C ASN A 209 4.13 -0.97 1.81
N LYS A 210 4.54 -1.94 2.63
CA LYS A 210 3.94 -3.29 2.71
C LYS A 210 2.59 -3.35 3.46
N GLY A 211 1.86 -2.24 3.57
CA GLY A 211 0.61 -2.18 4.31
C GLY A 211 -0.46 -3.17 3.86
N LEU A 212 -0.55 -3.42 2.55
CA LEU A 212 -1.40 -4.48 2.01
C LEU A 212 -0.71 -5.85 1.99
N THR A 213 0.56 -5.92 1.57
CA THR A 213 1.21 -7.19 1.23
C THR A 213 1.90 -7.88 2.41
N GLY A 214 2.38 -7.13 3.41
CA GLY A 214 3.26 -7.64 4.47
C GLY A 214 2.66 -8.78 5.27
N TRP A 215 1.35 -8.75 5.52
CA TRP A 215 0.62 -9.81 6.22
C TRP A 215 0.60 -11.11 5.40
N VAL A 216 0.41 -10.99 4.09
CA VAL A 216 0.37 -12.14 3.17
C VAL A 216 1.79 -12.67 2.95
N ASP A 217 2.77 -11.78 2.80
CA ASP A 217 4.19 -12.13 2.68
C ASP A 217 4.72 -12.85 3.93
N ALA A 218 4.20 -12.50 5.11
CA ALA A 218 4.47 -13.18 6.37
C ALA A 218 3.81 -14.57 6.50
N GLY A 219 3.03 -15.01 5.50
CA GLY A 219 2.44 -16.34 5.42
C GLY A 219 1.09 -16.51 6.11
N TYR A 220 0.43 -15.43 6.52
CA TYR A 220 -0.92 -15.52 7.09
C TYR A 220 -1.97 -15.81 6.01
N ASP A 221 -2.91 -16.70 6.32
CA ASP A 221 -4.08 -16.96 5.47
C ASP A 221 -5.15 -15.90 5.75
N VAL A 222 -4.98 -14.71 5.17
CA VAL A 222 -5.70 -13.49 5.57
C VAL A 222 -6.20 -12.70 4.37
N ALA A 223 -7.42 -12.16 4.48
CA ALA A 223 -7.90 -11.13 3.58
C ALA A 223 -7.30 -9.77 3.99
N VAL A 224 -6.98 -8.92 3.02
CA VAL A 224 -6.48 -7.57 3.31
C VAL A 224 -7.25 -6.54 2.50
N LEU A 225 -7.79 -5.54 3.20
CA LEU A 225 -8.53 -4.42 2.62
C LEU A 225 -7.74 -3.13 2.82
N GLN A 226 -7.44 -2.44 1.72
CA GLN A 226 -6.90 -1.08 1.76
C GLN A 226 -7.80 -0.17 0.92
N MET A 227 -8.31 0.88 1.55
CA MET A 227 -9.13 1.86 0.87
C MET A 227 -8.34 3.11 0.56
N GLN A 228 -8.51 3.66 -0.65
CA GLN A 228 -7.92 4.94 -0.96
C GLN A 228 -8.72 6.05 -0.29
N VAL A 229 -8.16 6.63 0.77
CA VAL A 229 -8.75 7.78 1.44
C VAL A 229 -8.28 9.04 0.72
N GLY A 230 -8.95 9.32 -0.40
CA GLY A 230 -8.76 10.54 -1.20
C GLY A 230 -9.27 11.77 -0.44
N ASN A 231 -8.43 12.34 0.44
CA ASN A 231 -8.84 13.43 1.32
C ASN A 231 -7.66 14.36 1.65
N GLU A 232 -7.73 15.62 1.20
CA GLU A 232 -6.79 16.71 1.57
C GLU A 232 -6.63 16.90 3.09
N ASN A 233 -7.57 16.37 3.86
CA ASN A 233 -7.66 16.50 5.30
C ASN A 233 -7.26 15.24 6.07
N TYR A 234 -6.75 14.21 5.39
CA TYR A 234 -6.11 13.04 6.01
C TYR A 234 -4.67 13.36 6.43
N SER A 235 -4.52 14.50 7.09
CA SER A 235 -3.24 15.16 7.38
C SER A 235 -3.41 16.16 8.53
N TYR A 236 -2.43 17.04 8.73
CA TYR A 236 -2.29 17.96 9.86
C TYR A 236 -3.56 18.76 10.22
N GLY A 237 -3.76 18.93 11.52
CA GLY A 237 -4.82 19.79 12.08
C GLY A 237 -6.24 19.22 11.99
N ALA A 238 -6.40 17.93 11.69
CA ALA A 238 -7.72 17.29 11.63
C ALA A 238 -8.49 17.35 12.96
N ALA A 239 -7.82 17.18 14.10
CA ALA A 239 -8.46 17.24 15.42
C ALA A 239 -9.25 18.53 15.71
N GLU A 240 -8.79 19.66 15.18
CA GLU A 240 -9.33 21.01 15.43
C GLU A 240 -10.32 21.48 14.35
N ASN A 241 -10.69 20.61 13.41
CA ASN A 241 -11.62 20.95 12.34
C ASN A 241 -12.74 19.90 12.24
N GLU A 242 -13.96 20.34 12.57
CA GLU A 242 -15.14 19.45 12.58
C GLU A 242 -15.46 18.85 11.22
N ASP A 243 -15.32 19.60 10.13
CA ASP A 243 -15.56 19.07 8.78
C ASP A 243 -14.55 17.97 8.42
N LYS A 244 -13.29 18.14 8.85
CA LYS A 244 -12.25 17.12 8.68
C LYS A 244 -12.57 15.86 9.49
N LYS A 245 -12.96 16.00 10.77
CA LYS A 245 -13.37 14.87 11.62
C LYS A 245 -14.58 14.14 11.04
N LYS A 246 -15.60 14.88 10.60
CA LYS A 246 -16.81 14.33 9.98
C LYS A 246 -16.50 13.56 8.70
N LEU A 247 -15.59 14.06 7.86
CA LEU A 247 -15.17 13.36 6.65
C LEU A 247 -14.37 12.09 6.96
N ILE A 248 -13.49 12.10 7.98
CA ILE A 248 -12.81 10.88 8.43
C ILE A 248 -13.82 9.83 8.90
N ASP A 249 -14.77 10.24 9.75
CA ASP A 249 -15.84 9.37 10.25
C ASP A 249 -16.74 8.85 9.10
N GLN A 250 -16.95 9.64 8.04
CA GLN A 250 -17.70 9.24 6.86
C GLN A 250 -16.94 8.20 6.01
N ASN A 251 -15.61 8.35 5.86
CA ASN A 251 -14.79 7.32 5.22
C ASN A 251 -14.84 6.02 6.04
N ASN A 252 -14.71 6.10 7.36
CA ASN A 252 -14.83 4.95 8.27
C ASN A 252 -16.20 4.27 8.16
N ALA A 253 -17.30 5.01 8.02
CA ALA A 253 -18.62 4.44 7.79
C ALA A 253 -18.67 3.62 6.48
N LEU A 254 -18.05 4.14 5.41
CA LEU A 254 -17.91 3.43 4.14
C LEU A 254 -17.04 2.17 4.27
N GLN A 255 -15.92 2.22 5.00
CA GLN A 255 -15.11 1.04 5.30
C GLN A 255 -15.90 0.01 6.12
N ALA A 256 -16.58 0.45 7.18
CA ALA A 256 -17.38 -0.39 8.06
C ALA A 256 -18.48 -1.15 7.29
N GLN A 257 -19.15 -0.48 6.36
CA GLN A 257 -20.16 -1.13 5.54
C GLN A 257 -19.55 -2.17 4.60
N LEU A 258 -18.40 -1.88 3.98
CA LEU A 258 -17.70 -2.86 3.13
C LEU A 258 -17.26 -4.09 3.94
N ILE A 259 -16.72 -3.90 5.14
CA ILE A 259 -16.35 -4.98 6.06
C ILE A 259 -17.57 -5.84 6.40
N LYS A 260 -18.71 -5.22 6.73
CA LYS A 260 -19.97 -5.93 7.01
C LYS A 260 -20.44 -6.76 5.82
N ASN A 261 -20.32 -6.22 4.61
CA ASN A 261 -20.65 -6.97 3.39
C ASN A 261 -19.74 -8.20 3.24
N LEU A 262 -18.41 -8.05 3.44
CA LEU A 262 -17.46 -9.17 3.36
C LEU A 262 -17.73 -10.27 4.40
N ILE A 263 -18.18 -9.88 5.60
CA ILE A 263 -18.62 -10.82 6.64
C ILE A 263 -19.89 -11.55 6.20
N ASN A 264 -20.90 -10.82 5.72
CA ASN A 264 -22.18 -11.39 5.30
C ASN A 264 -22.04 -12.34 4.08
N ASP A 265 -21.09 -12.05 3.19
CA ASP A 265 -20.74 -12.89 2.03
C ASP A 265 -19.96 -14.17 2.43
N GLY A 266 -19.66 -14.32 3.73
CA GLY A 266 -18.90 -15.43 4.29
C GLY A 266 -17.41 -15.41 3.92
N ASN A 267 -16.91 -14.32 3.32
CA ASN A 267 -15.49 -14.19 2.99
C ASN A 267 -14.64 -14.01 4.26
N VAL A 268 -15.15 -13.22 5.21
CA VAL A 268 -14.41 -12.76 6.39
C VAL A 268 -14.98 -13.33 7.68
N ASN A 269 -14.10 -13.80 8.56
CA ASN A 269 -14.44 -14.21 9.91
C ASN A 269 -14.74 -12.98 10.78
N LYS A 270 -16.01 -12.84 11.19
CA LYS A 270 -16.49 -11.74 12.05
C LYS A 270 -15.73 -11.60 13.37
N ASN A 271 -15.11 -12.68 13.88
CA ASN A 271 -14.40 -12.70 15.17
C ASN A 271 -12.90 -12.38 15.04
N GLN A 272 -12.40 -12.18 13.81
CA GLN A 272 -10.99 -11.93 13.50
C GLN A 272 -10.86 -10.83 12.44
N VAL A 273 -11.52 -9.71 12.68
CA VAL A 273 -11.35 -8.48 11.90
C VAL A 273 -10.40 -7.56 12.66
N TYR A 274 -9.33 -7.16 12.02
CA TYR A 274 -8.29 -6.30 12.59
C TYR A 274 -8.20 -4.99 11.80
N VAL A 275 -7.71 -3.95 12.46
CA VAL A 275 -7.40 -2.68 11.79
C VAL A 275 -6.00 -2.21 12.18
N ALA A 276 -5.21 -1.84 11.18
CA ALA A 276 -3.86 -1.34 11.37
C ALA A 276 -3.62 -0.13 10.47
N GLY A 277 -2.71 0.75 10.88
CA GLY A 277 -2.30 1.86 10.04
C GLY A 277 -1.12 2.62 10.62
N ALA A 278 -0.52 3.46 9.77
CA ALA A 278 0.67 4.22 10.10
C ALA A 278 0.50 5.72 9.83
N SER A 279 1.11 6.60 10.64
CA SER A 279 1.02 8.06 10.46
C SER A 279 -0.43 8.55 10.53
N SER A 280 -0.95 9.27 9.54
CA SER A 280 -2.40 9.56 9.40
C SER A 280 -3.26 8.30 9.52
N GLY A 281 -2.79 7.17 9.00
CA GLY A 281 -3.43 5.87 9.13
C GLY A 281 -3.47 5.34 10.56
N GLY A 282 -2.44 5.59 11.37
CA GLY A 282 -2.42 5.22 12.79
C GLY A 282 -3.46 6.01 13.58
N GLY A 283 -3.58 7.31 13.29
CA GLY A 283 -4.63 8.17 13.86
C GLY A 283 -6.02 7.76 13.39
N ALA A 284 -6.19 7.47 12.09
CA ALA A 284 -7.44 7.02 11.51
C ALA A 284 -7.89 5.67 12.08
N THR A 285 -6.95 4.76 12.35
CA THR A 285 -7.22 3.49 13.05
C THR A 285 -7.85 3.74 14.41
N MET A 286 -7.28 4.62 15.24
CA MET A 286 -7.87 4.96 16.54
C MET A 286 -9.23 5.65 16.42
N ARG A 287 -9.39 6.55 15.44
CA ARG A 287 -10.68 7.20 15.16
C ARG A 287 -11.73 6.18 14.71
N PHE A 288 -11.34 5.16 13.94
CA PHE A 288 -12.22 4.09 13.50
C PHE A 288 -12.69 3.24 14.69
N LEU A 289 -11.78 2.92 15.63
CA LEU A 289 -12.14 2.24 16.87
C LEU A 289 -13.11 3.06 17.73
N MET A 290 -12.94 4.38 17.82
CA MET A 290 -13.89 5.24 18.54
C MET A 290 -15.31 5.16 17.96
N GLN A 291 -15.44 4.87 16.66
CA GLN A 291 -16.72 4.92 15.94
C GLN A 291 -17.42 3.56 15.85
N TYR A 292 -16.65 2.50 15.60
CA TYR A 292 -17.13 1.14 15.36
C TYR A 292 -16.29 0.08 16.12
N PRO A 293 -16.12 0.21 17.45
CA PRO A 293 -15.27 -0.72 18.21
C PRO A 293 -15.75 -2.17 18.10
N GLU A 294 -17.06 -2.41 17.93
CA GLU A 294 -17.66 -3.74 17.87
C GLU A 294 -17.22 -4.59 16.67
N ILE A 295 -16.66 -3.96 15.64
CA ILE A 295 -16.17 -4.66 14.45
C ILE A 295 -14.88 -5.42 14.77
N PHE A 296 -13.99 -4.83 15.56
CA PHE A 296 -12.59 -5.23 15.60
C PHE A 296 -12.26 -6.17 16.76
N ALA A 297 -11.43 -7.17 16.47
CA ALA A 297 -10.84 -8.07 17.45
C ALA A 297 -9.54 -7.53 18.04
N GLY A 298 -8.86 -6.62 17.34
CA GLY A 298 -7.63 -5.98 17.78
C GLY A 298 -7.13 -4.97 16.75
N ALA A 299 -6.19 -4.11 17.17
CA ALA A 299 -5.65 -3.07 16.31
C ALA A 299 -4.15 -2.81 16.50
N ILE A 300 -3.51 -2.25 15.47
CA ILE A 300 -2.17 -1.67 15.55
C ILE A 300 -2.24 -0.19 15.14
N ALA A 301 -1.89 0.70 16.06
CA ALA A 301 -1.77 2.13 15.82
C ALA A 301 -0.29 2.52 15.78
N CYS A 302 0.27 2.65 14.58
CA CYS A 302 1.67 2.98 14.38
C CYS A 302 1.86 4.48 14.14
N CYS A 303 2.75 5.10 14.92
CA CYS A 303 3.18 6.50 14.81
C CYS A 303 2.05 7.48 14.47
N SER A 304 0.96 7.47 15.26
CA SER A 304 -0.29 8.12 14.90
C SER A 304 -0.20 9.65 14.80
N MET A 305 -0.66 10.19 13.68
CA MET A 305 -0.94 11.63 13.45
C MET A 305 -2.30 12.02 14.08
N ASP A 306 -2.62 13.33 14.14
CA ASP A 306 -3.66 13.99 14.97
C ASP A 306 -5.11 14.13 14.39
N PRO A 307 -5.97 13.08 14.22
CA PRO A 307 -7.40 13.29 14.00
C PRO A 307 -8.21 13.39 15.29
N ILE A 308 -7.58 13.23 16.46
CA ILE A 308 -8.26 13.14 17.76
C ILE A 308 -7.86 14.30 18.67
N VAL A 309 -6.58 14.37 19.04
CA VAL A 309 -5.98 15.47 19.82
C VAL A 309 -4.80 16.01 19.03
N PRO A 310 -4.58 17.33 18.97
CA PRO A 310 -3.44 17.92 18.30
C PRO A 310 -2.15 17.86 19.14
N VAL A 311 -1.23 16.95 18.80
CA VAL A 311 0.01 16.64 19.55
C VAL A 311 1.29 17.05 18.81
N HIS A 312 1.21 17.39 17.52
CA HIS A 312 2.39 17.49 16.66
C HIS A 312 2.91 18.91 16.47
N ASN A 313 4.23 19.05 16.31
CA ASN A 313 4.91 20.35 16.11
C ASN A 313 4.39 21.13 14.91
N GLN A 314 4.13 20.46 13.79
CA GLN A 314 3.54 21.08 12.60
C GLN A 314 2.10 21.54 12.87
N THR A 315 1.33 20.77 13.64
CA THR A 315 0.00 21.19 14.12
C THR A 315 0.11 22.44 15.01
N PHE A 316 1.04 22.47 15.97
CA PHE A 316 1.26 23.65 16.82
C PHE A 316 1.68 24.88 16.00
N ALA A 317 2.57 24.73 15.04
CA ALA A 317 3.03 25.81 14.16
C ALA A 317 1.89 26.33 13.25
N ALA A 318 1.13 25.44 12.62
CA ALA A 318 -0.02 25.81 11.79
C ALA A 318 -1.10 26.57 12.57
N LEU A 319 -1.24 26.27 13.87
CA LEU A 319 -2.22 26.89 14.76
C LEU A 319 -1.64 28.06 15.59
N GLY A 320 -0.36 28.40 15.44
CA GLY A 320 0.28 29.49 16.19
C GLY A 320 0.34 29.26 17.71
N ARG A 321 0.37 28.01 18.17
CA ARG A 321 0.34 27.66 19.61
C ARG A 321 1.60 26.89 20.04
N LYS A 322 1.78 26.70 21.36
CA LYS A 322 2.89 25.91 21.91
C LYS A 322 2.47 24.46 22.13
N LYS A 323 3.46 23.58 22.26
CA LYS A 323 3.23 22.19 22.66
C LYS A 323 2.64 22.14 24.06
N ASP A 324 1.54 21.38 24.20
CA ASP A 324 0.90 21.14 25.49
C ASP A 324 1.75 20.19 26.36
N PRO A 325 1.72 20.34 27.70
CA PRO A 325 2.34 19.38 28.61
C PRO A 325 1.79 17.96 28.40
N PHE A 326 2.62 16.94 28.65
CA PHE A 326 2.24 15.54 28.43
C PHE A 326 0.95 15.14 29.17
N ASP A 327 0.82 15.50 30.46
CA ASP A 327 -0.38 15.18 31.25
C ASP A 327 -1.63 15.87 30.69
N THR A 328 -1.50 17.07 30.12
CA THR A 328 -2.59 17.75 29.42
C THR A 328 -2.99 17.00 28.15
N ILE A 329 -2.02 16.50 27.37
CA ILE A 329 -2.29 15.67 26.19
C ILE A 329 -3.03 14.39 26.59
N VAL A 330 -2.62 13.73 27.68
CA VAL A 330 -3.31 12.55 28.23
C VAL A 330 -4.76 12.88 28.58
N SER A 331 -5.01 13.94 29.36
CA SER A 331 -6.38 14.34 29.72
C SER A 331 -7.23 14.70 28.50
N ASN A 332 -6.66 15.34 27.48
CA ASN A 332 -7.37 15.63 26.23
C ASN A 332 -7.80 14.34 25.51
N PHE A 333 -6.96 13.30 25.53
CA PHE A 333 -7.32 12.00 24.96
C PHE A 333 -8.40 11.29 25.78
N GLU A 334 -8.33 11.33 27.12
CA GLU A 334 -9.38 10.79 27.99
C GLU A 334 -10.74 11.45 27.71
N GLU A 335 -10.76 12.77 27.55
CA GLU A 335 -11.96 13.51 27.17
C GLU A 335 -12.45 13.10 25.77
N ALA A 336 -11.54 13.05 24.79
CA ALA A 336 -11.88 12.71 23.41
C ALA A 336 -12.45 11.29 23.27
N PHE A 337 -11.90 10.30 23.99
CA PHE A 337 -12.38 8.92 24.00
C PHE A 337 -13.71 8.73 24.73
N GLN A 338 -14.12 9.71 25.53
CA GLN A 338 -15.45 9.80 26.12
C GLN A 338 -16.37 10.77 25.36
N GLY A 339 -15.89 11.37 24.28
CA GLY A 339 -16.58 12.39 23.50
C GLY A 339 -17.58 11.81 22.50
N ASN A 340 -17.66 12.46 21.35
CA ASN A 340 -18.54 12.08 20.24
C ASN A 340 -17.74 11.82 18.96
N VAL A 341 -18.33 10.98 18.13
CA VAL A 341 -17.98 10.75 16.73
C VAL A 341 -19.20 11.07 15.87
N TYR A 342 -19.05 11.11 14.56
CA TYR A 342 -20.18 11.11 13.63
C TYR A 342 -20.45 9.69 13.13
N THR A 343 -21.70 9.31 12.88
CA THR A 343 -22.07 8.04 12.23
C THR A 343 -23.06 8.30 11.11
N TRP A 344 -23.05 7.47 10.07
CA TRP A 344 -24.06 7.53 9.04
C TRP A 344 -25.42 7.09 9.59
N ASP A 345 -26.45 7.90 9.35
CA ASP A 345 -27.84 7.59 9.61
C ASP A 345 -28.60 7.46 8.29
N GLU A 346 -29.04 6.24 7.99
CA GLU A 346 -29.77 5.92 6.76
C GLU A 346 -31.13 6.64 6.67
N SER A 347 -31.77 6.94 7.79
CA SER A 347 -33.09 7.58 7.78
C SER A 347 -33.01 9.05 7.35
N THR A 348 -31.92 9.72 7.74
CA THR A 348 -31.68 11.13 7.42
C THR A 348 -30.72 11.31 6.24
N GLN A 349 -30.11 10.23 5.75
CA GLN A 349 -29.07 10.24 4.71
C GLN A 349 -27.95 11.24 5.05
N SER A 350 -27.52 11.25 6.32
CA SER A 350 -26.57 12.22 6.82
C SER A 350 -25.68 11.67 7.92
N MET A 351 -24.52 12.30 8.13
CA MET A 351 -23.65 12.01 9.26
C MET A 351 -24.15 12.75 10.51
N VAL A 352 -24.52 12.01 11.55
CA VAL A 352 -25.09 12.53 12.81
C VAL A 352 -24.15 12.23 13.99
N SER A 353 -24.17 13.08 15.02
CA SER A 353 -23.36 12.88 16.23
C SER A 353 -23.80 11.64 16.99
N LYS A 354 -22.84 10.82 17.41
CA LYS A 354 -22.99 9.61 18.21
C LYS A 354 -22.01 9.66 19.39
N LYS A 355 -22.53 9.42 20.60
CA LYS A 355 -21.71 9.24 21.79
C LYS A 355 -20.85 7.99 21.65
N ILE A 356 -19.57 8.10 21.99
CA ILE A 356 -18.65 6.95 21.97
C ILE A 356 -19.06 5.96 23.06
N ASP A 357 -19.07 4.68 22.71
CA ASP A 357 -19.19 3.58 23.68
C ASP A 357 -17.80 3.31 24.26
N THR A 358 -17.43 4.08 25.28
CA THR A 358 -16.07 4.05 25.86
C THR A 358 -15.71 2.66 26.37
N GLN A 359 -16.65 1.90 26.94
CA GLN A 359 -16.35 0.54 27.41
C GLN A 359 -16.00 -0.38 26.24
N LYS A 360 -16.79 -0.38 25.16
CA LYS A 360 -16.45 -1.18 23.98
C LYS A 360 -15.13 -0.76 23.34
N LEU A 361 -14.81 0.53 23.37
CA LEU A 361 -13.51 1.02 22.91
C LEU A 361 -12.36 0.43 23.74
N LEU A 362 -12.48 0.41 25.07
CA LEU A 362 -11.50 -0.19 25.98
C LEU A 362 -11.42 -1.71 25.86
N ASP A 363 -12.50 -2.36 25.41
CA ASP A 363 -12.52 -3.82 25.23
C ASP A 363 -11.72 -4.27 23.98
N VAL A 364 -11.39 -3.36 23.05
CA VAL A 364 -10.57 -3.68 21.86
C VAL A 364 -9.09 -3.57 22.21
N PRO A 365 -8.31 -4.67 22.15
CA PRO A 365 -6.87 -4.61 22.39
C PRO A 365 -6.17 -3.80 21.29
N VAL A 366 -5.35 -2.82 21.68
CA VAL A 366 -4.54 -1.99 20.77
C VAL A 366 -3.05 -2.15 21.06
N TYR A 367 -2.26 -2.39 20.01
CA TYR A 367 -0.80 -2.28 20.06
C TYR A 367 -0.37 -0.93 19.48
N TYR A 368 0.11 -0.05 20.34
CA TYR A 368 0.74 1.21 19.94
C TYR A 368 2.22 0.99 19.64
N THR A 369 2.66 1.47 18.48
CA THR A 369 4.07 1.38 18.07
C THR A 369 4.58 2.74 17.61
N HIS A 370 5.86 3.04 17.87
CA HIS A 370 6.48 4.29 17.46
C HIS A 370 8.02 4.17 17.51
N ALA A 371 8.74 4.96 16.72
CA ALA A 371 10.15 5.27 17.00
C ALA A 371 10.25 6.42 18.02
N GLU A 372 11.20 6.37 18.95
CA GLU A 372 11.35 7.38 20.01
C GLU A 372 11.63 8.77 19.43
N ASN A 373 12.50 8.86 18.42
CA ASN A 373 12.96 10.11 17.83
C ASN A 373 12.32 10.40 16.46
N ASP A 374 11.10 9.92 16.21
CA ASP A 374 10.33 10.30 15.01
C ASP A 374 10.18 11.83 14.95
N PRO A 375 10.74 12.51 13.91
CA PRO A 375 10.71 13.96 13.82
C PRO A 375 9.41 14.49 13.18
N THR A 376 8.60 13.60 12.60
CA THR A 376 7.34 13.92 11.92
C THR A 376 6.18 13.75 12.88
N CYS A 377 6.03 12.53 13.42
CA CYS A 377 5.03 12.23 14.42
C CYS A 377 5.62 12.30 15.82
N ASN A 378 5.04 13.12 16.69
CA ASN A 378 5.58 13.21 18.05
C ASN A 378 5.22 11.93 18.80
N VAL A 379 6.23 11.25 19.35
CA VAL A 379 6.07 10.00 20.11
C VAL A 379 5.04 10.09 21.25
N ASP A 380 4.83 11.30 21.79
CA ASP A 380 3.81 11.55 22.81
C ASP A 380 2.40 11.20 22.34
N SER A 381 2.10 11.17 21.03
CA SER A 381 0.78 10.75 20.55
C SER A 381 0.49 9.30 20.94
N SER A 382 1.42 8.38 20.68
CA SER A 382 1.28 6.96 21.07
C SER A 382 1.35 6.77 22.59
N LYS A 383 2.30 7.43 23.26
CA LYS A 383 2.46 7.33 24.73
C LYS A 383 1.22 7.84 25.46
N ALA A 384 0.67 8.99 25.04
CA ALA A 384 -0.48 9.60 25.70
C ALA A 384 -1.79 8.87 25.42
N MET A 385 -2.02 8.37 24.19
CA MET A 385 -3.19 7.53 23.91
C MET A 385 -3.20 6.25 24.76
N TYR A 386 -2.05 5.56 24.83
CA TYR A 386 -1.88 4.38 25.67
C TYR A 386 -2.20 4.71 27.14
N LYS A 387 -1.61 5.79 27.67
CA LYS A 387 -1.81 6.21 29.06
C LYS A 387 -3.25 6.63 29.35
N ALA A 388 -3.91 7.33 28.43
CA ALA A 388 -5.32 7.71 28.57
C ALA A 388 -6.24 6.49 28.64
N MET A 389 -6.02 5.47 27.79
CA MET A 389 -6.78 4.22 27.87
C MET A 389 -6.52 3.46 29.17
N GLU A 390 -5.27 3.38 29.61
CA GLU A 390 -4.91 2.77 30.91
C GLU A 390 -5.62 3.47 32.08
N ASN A 391 -5.61 4.81 32.09
CA ASN A 391 -6.28 5.60 33.14
C ASN A 391 -7.81 5.40 33.15
N MET A 392 -8.41 5.13 31.99
CA MET A 392 -9.83 4.79 31.86
C MET A 392 -10.13 3.30 32.16
N GLY A 393 -9.10 2.50 32.47
CA GLY A 393 -9.26 1.13 32.94
C GLY A 393 -8.92 0.03 31.94
N ASP A 394 -8.37 0.35 30.77
CA ASP A 394 -7.83 -0.68 29.86
C ASP A 394 -6.66 -1.45 30.50
N LYS A 395 -6.59 -2.75 30.21
CA LYS A 395 -5.52 -3.64 30.65
C LYS A 395 -4.94 -4.48 29.51
N ASN A 396 -5.45 -4.34 28.30
CA ASN A 396 -5.16 -5.24 27.19
C ASN A 396 -4.16 -4.62 26.20
N ASN A 397 -3.98 -3.30 26.25
CA ASN A 397 -3.12 -2.59 25.31
C ASN A 397 -1.63 -2.90 25.51
N LYS A 398 -0.89 -2.76 24.42
CA LYS A 398 0.57 -2.84 24.39
C LYS A 398 1.16 -1.55 23.83
N LEU A 399 2.37 -1.23 24.27
CA LEU A 399 3.16 -0.12 23.76
C LEU A 399 4.58 -0.60 23.46
N SER A 400 5.09 -0.26 22.28
CA SER A 400 6.50 -0.41 21.93
C SER A 400 7.02 0.90 21.37
N ILE A 401 8.06 1.42 22.02
CA ILE A 401 8.79 2.60 21.55
C ILE A 401 10.22 2.17 21.23
N TRP A 402 10.60 2.28 19.97
CA TRP A 402 11.89 1.77 19.50
C TRP A 402 12.95 2.86 19.48
N SER A 403 14.12 2.52 19.98
CA SER A 403 15.33 3.34 19.86
C SER A 403 15.82 3.43 18.41
N ASP A 404 16.67 4.41 18.13
CA ASP A 404 17.35 4.55 16.84
C ASP A 404 18.13 3.28 16.46
N ASP A 405 18.75 2.59 17.42
CA ASP A 405 19.51 1.36 17.17
C ASP A 405 18.59 0.20 16.76
N GLU A 406 17.42 0.07 17.39
CA GLU A 406 16.41 -0.93 17.03
C GLU A 406 15.77 -0.66 15.66
N MET A 407 15.66 0.62 15.28
CA MET A 407 15.22 1.04 13.94
C MET A 407 16.33 0.79 12.91
N LYS A 408 17.59 1.10 13.24
CA LYS A 408 18.75 0.83 12.39
C LYS A 408 18.91 -0.65 12.09
N ALA A 409 18.65 -1.51 13.07
CA ALA A 409 18.69 -2.97 12.91
C ALA A 409 17.70 -3.51 11.86
N VAL A 410 16.66 -2.75 11.51
CA VAL A 410 15.69 -3.09 10.46
C VAL A 410 15.84 -2.23 9.21
N GLY A 411 17.01 -1.62 8.99
CA GLY A 411 17.33 -0.86 7.78
C GLY A 411 16.89 0.62 7.81
N ILE A 412 16.41 1.13 8.95
CA ILE A 412 15.92 2.50 9.07
C ILE A 412 16.98 3.40 9.71
N SER A 413 17.55 4.31 8.91
CA SER A 413 18.60 5.22 9.34
C SER A 413 18.08 6.34 10.25
N ASN A 414 18.87 6.74 11.25
CA ASN A 414 18.70 8.02 11.95
C ASN A 414 19.47 9.19 11.27
N GLY A 415 20.03 8.95 10.08
CA GLY A 415 20.57 9.98 9.20
C GLY A 415 19.57 11.08 8.85
N MET A 416 20.08 12.19 8.30
CA MET A 416 19.25 13.33 7.88
C MET A 416 18.27 13.81 8.96
N GLY A 417 18.76 13.92 10.20
CA GLY A 417 17.95 14.36 11.34
C GLY A 417 16.83 13.38 11.72
N GLY A 418 17.01 12.08 11.42
CA GLY A 418 16.06 11.04 11.81
C GLY A 418 14.82 10.94 10.93
N THR A 419 14.81 11.52 9.72
CA THR A 419 13.57 11.58 8.92
C THR A 419 12.95 10.20 8.63
N LEU A 420 13.78 9.17 8.42
CA LEU A 420 13.26 7.81 8.23
C LEU A 420 12.77 7.14 9.52
N LEU A 421 13.08 7.65 10.71
CA LEU A 421 12.53 7.11 11.96
C LEU A 421 10.99 7.18 11.98
N HIS A 422 10.40 8.09 11.18
CA HIS A 422 8.96 8.10 10.94
C HIS A 422 8.43 6.78 10.37
N TRP A 423 9.25 6.05 9.58
CA TRP A 423 8.91 4.78 8.95
C TRP A 423 8.92 3.60 9.94
N SER A 424 8.51 3.85 11.18
CA SER A 424 8.37 2.83 12.23
C SER A 424 7.46 1.66 11.84
N TRP A 425 6.56 1.85 10.86
CA TRP A 425 5.77 0.76 10.28
C TRP A 425 6.60 -0.34 9.62
N VAL A 426 7.83 -0.07 9.18
CA VAL A 426 8.72 -1.09 8.61
C VAL A 426 8.98 -2.21 9.61
N LYS A 427 9.17 -1.87 10.89
CA LYS A 427 9.35 -2.86 11.95
C LYS A 427 8.07 -3.63 12.28
N VAL A 428 6.89 -3.01 12.08
CA VAL A 428 5.59 -3.70 12.21
C VAL A 428 5.37 -4.70 11.08
N LEU A 429 5.65 -4.30 9.84
CA LEU A 429 5.26 -5.02 8.64
C LEU A 429 6.26 -6.09 8.20
N ASN A 430 7.49 -6.07 8.72
CA ASN A 430 8.55 -7.03 8.39
C ASN A 430 8.87 -8.04 9.50
N ASP A 431 8.17 -8.01 10.63
CA ASP A 431 8.43 -8.90 11.76
C ASP A 431 7.15 -9.64 12.19
N ASN A 432 7.11 -10.95 11.93
CA ASN A 432 6.05 -11.86 12.37
C ASN A 432 6.51 -12.84 13.46
N THR A 433 7.66 -12.59 14.08
CA THR A 433 8.20 -13.43 15.16
C THR A 433 7.34 -13.37 16.42
N ASP A 434 7.48 -14.36 17.31
CA ASP A 434 6.69 -14.40 18.54
C ASP A 434 6.90 -13.15 19.40
N GLY A 435 5.81 -12.45 19.68
CA GLY A 435 5.81 -11.21 20.46
C GLY A 435 5.87 -9.93 19.62
N SER A 436 6.11 -10.03 18.30
CA SER A 436 6.02 -8.88 17.40
C SER A 436 4.59 -8.31 17.36
N PRO A 437 4.41 -7.03 16.97
CA PRO A 437 3.09 -6.45 16.84
C PRO A 437 2.17 -7.23 15.88
N MET A 438 2.71 -7.67 14.75
CA MET A 438 1.97 -8.48 13.77
C MET A 438 1.53 -9.82 14.39
N ASN A 439 2.45 -10.58 14.97
CA ASN A 439 2.14 -11.87 15.59
C ASN A 439 1.13 -11.73 16.73
N TRP A 440 1.26 -10.68 17.54
CA TRP A 440 0.33 -10.39 18.63
C TRP A 440 -1.09 -10.09 18.11
N LEU A 441 -1.22 -9.34 17.01
CA LEU A 441 -2.52 -9.00 16.43
C LEU A 441 -3.31 -10.25 16.02
N PHE A 442 -2.64 -11.20 15.36
CA PHE A 442 -3.28 -12.45 14.91
C PHE A 442 -3.63 -13.43 16.04
N LYS A 443 -3.14 -13.18 17.27
CA LYS A 443 -3.56 -13.91 18.48
C LYS A 443 -4.87 -13.36 19.07
N GLN A 444 -5.37 -12.22 18.59
CA GLN A 444 -6.61 -11.63 19.09
C GLN A 444 -7.85 -12.27 18.43
N SER A 445 -8.93 -12.41 19.19
CA SER A 445 -10.23 -12.82 18.65
C SER A 445 -11.34 -12.33 19.56
N LYS A 446 -12.50 -11.95 18.97
CA LYS A 446 -13.69 -11.62 19.77
C LYS A 446 -14.23 -12.90 20.41
N VAL A 447 -14.41 -12.85 21.74
CA VAL A 447 -15.05 -13.94 22.49
C VAL A 447 -16.54 -13.99 22.10
N GLU A 448 -17.03 -15.14 21.63
CA GLU A 448 -18.47 -15.33 21.47
C GLU A 448 -19.13 -15.37 22.84
N THR A 449 -19.81 -14.30 23.24
CA THR A 449 -20.86 -14.42 24.25
C THR A 449 -21.98 -15.24 23.63
N VAL A 450 -22.02 -16.54 23.95
CA VAL A 450 -23.12 -17.43 23.57
C VAL A 450 -24.39 -16.94 24.27
N SER A 451 -25.13 -16.04 23.63
CA SER A 451 -26.54 -15.86 23.95
C SER A 451 -27.27 -17.06 23.37
N LYS A 452 -27.64 -18.02 24.23
CA LYS A 452 -28.67 -19.01 23.89
C LYS A 452 -29.95 -18.24 23.55
N SER A 453 -30.24 -18.05 22.28
CA SER A 453 -31.58 -17.70 21.81
C SER A 453 -32.15 -18.91 21.10
N GLU A 454 -33.21 -19.44 21.69
CA GLU A 454 -34.01 -20.57 21.24
C GLU A 454 -34.52 -20.36 19.81
N ASP A 455 -34.51 -21.45 19.04
CA ASP A 455 -35.02 -21.51 17.68
C ASP A 455 -36.46 -20.99 17.59
N LYS A 456 -36.67 -19.97 16.76
CA LYS A 456 -37.94 -19.76 16.08
C LYS A 456 -37.70 -19.61 14.59
N VAL A 457 -38.12 -20.65 13.88
CA VAL A 457 -38.41 -20.69 12.46
C VAL A 457 -39.44 -19.59 12.15
N ASP A 458 -39.17 -18.73 11.17
CA ASP A 458 -40.18 -18.41 10.15
C ASP A 458 -39.62 -17.68 8.92
N ASP A 459 -39.96 -18.31 7.80
CA ASP A 459 -40.22 -17.89 6.43
C ASP A 459 -39.48 -16.76 5.67
N LYS A 460 -38.98 -17.21 4.52
CA LYS A 460 -38.47 -16.46 3.37
C LYS A 460 -39.43 -15.37 2.87
N LYS A 461 -38.87 -14.21 2.55
CA LYS A 461 -39.29 -13.41 1.38
C LYS A 461 -38.07 -12.87 0.64
N GLU A 462 -37.89 -13.35 -0.59
CA GLU A 462 -37.00 -12.78 -1.59
C GLU A 462 -37.47 -11.37 -1.96
N SER A 463 -36.54 -10.41 -1.95
CA SER A 463 -36.66 -9.17 -2.71
C SER A 463 -35.41 -8.99 -3.57
N THR A 464 -35.64 -9.00 -4.88
CA THR A 464 -34.67 -8.82 -5.95
C THR A 464 -34.18 -7.37 -5.97
N VAL A 465 -32.87 -7.16 -5.83
CA VAL A 465 -32.21 -5.88 -6.12
C VAL A 465 -31.28 -6.07 -7.33
N ASN A 466 -31.56 -5.29 -8.36
CA ASN A 466 -30.83 -5.29 -9.63
C ASN A 466 -29.39 -4.76 -9.45
N ASN A 467 -28.40 -5.65 -9.55
CA ASN A 467 -27.01 -5.28 -9.72
C ASN A 467 -26.73 -5.03 -11.21
N LYS A 468 -26.50 -3.77 -11.57
CA LYS A 468 -25.99 -3.40 -12.90
C LYS A 468 -24.47 -3.37 -12.83
N VAL A 469 -23.84 -4.41 -13.38
CA VAL A 469 -22.39 -4.51 -13.57
C VAL A 469 -22.07 -3.78 -14.88
N GLU A 470 -21.34 -2.67 -14.81
CA GLU A 470 -20.71 -2.07 -15.99
C GLU A 470 -19.20 -2.32 -15.93
N GLN A 471 -18.69 -2.90 -17.02
CA GLN A 471 -17.34 -3.44 -17.14
C GLN A 471 -16.49 -2.52 -18.04
N SER A 472 -15.24 -2.36 -17.62
CA SER A 472 -14.07 -1.87 -18.36
C SER A 472 -13.94 -0.37 -18.65
N VAL A 473 -12.85 0.21 -18.13
CA VAL A 473 -12.13 1.32 -18.76
C VAL A 473 -10.65 0.94 -18.76
N LYS A 474 -10.02 1.02 -19.93
CA LYS A 474 -8.56 0.89 -20.13
C LYS A 474 -7.85 2.10 -19.54
N THR A 475 -6.86 1.88 -18.68
CA THR A 475 -5.93 2.94 -18.23
C THR A 475 -4.77 3.01 -19.21
N GLY A 476 -4.65 4.14 -19.91
CA GLY A 476 -3.46 4.52 -20.68
C GLY A 476 -2.43 5.22 -19.80
N ASP A 477 -1.19 5.20 -20.27
CA ASP A 477 0.06 5.39 -19.53
C ASP A 477 0.33 6.79 -18.91
N ASN A 478 1.13 6.71 -17.84
CA ASN A 478 2.22 7.59 -17.39
C ASN A 478 2.05 9.11 -17.40
N THR A 479 2.00 9.71 -16.21
CA THR A 479 3.01 10.70 -15.73
C THR A 479 2.76 11.10 -14.27
N MET A 480 3.86 11.34 -13.53
CA MET A 480 4.00 11.72 -12.10
C MET A 480 3.90 10.60 -11.04
N ILE A 481 4.83 9.63 -11.07
CA ILE A 481 5.05 8.64 -9.98
C ILE A 481 6.21 9.08 -9.04
N GLY A 482 6.63 10.35 -9.10
CA GLY A 482 7.84 10.83 -8.43
C GLY A 482 7.59 11.82 -7.30
N SER A 483 6.68 11.59 -6.35
CA SER A 483 6.44 12.61 -5.31
C SER A 483 6.06 12.21 -3.88
N TYR A 484 5.76 10.95 -3.54
CA TYR A 484 5.03 10.72 -2.28
C TYR A 484 5.90 10.61 -1.01
N ALA A 485 7.16 10.19 -1.11
CA ALA A 485 8.13 10.34 -0.02
C ALA A 485 8.48 11.83 0.27
N ILE A 486 8.15 12.74 -0.67
CA ILE A 486 8.50 14.15 -0.62
C ILE A 486 7.64 14.90 0.41
N ILE A 487 6.37 14.53 0.63
CA ILE A 487 5.51 15.27 1.57
C ILE A 487 6.02 15.13 3.03
N MET A 488 6.65 13.99 3.37
CA MET A 488 7.32 13.82 4.67
C MET A 488 8.65 14.60 4.75
N LEU A 489 9.45 14.62 3.68
CA LEU A 489 10.77 15.27 3.65
C LEU A 489 10.70 16.81 3.49
N LEU A 490 9.71 17.35 2.77
CA LEU A 490 9.53 18.80 2.60
C LEU A 490 9.14 19.52 3.89
N ALA A 491 8.47 18.81 4.81
CA ALA A 491 8.15 19.37 6.12
C ALA A 491 9.41 19.64 6.98
N VAL A 492 10.53 18.95 6.69
CA VAL A 492 11.85 19.19 7.30
C VAL A 492 12.66 20.23 6.50
N GLY A 493 12.58 20.21 5.16
CA GLY A 493 13.30 21.14 4.28
C GLY A 493 12.91 22.61 4.45
N ALA A 494 11.62 22.91 4.62
CA ALA A 494 11.15 24.29 4.84
C ALA A 494 11.67 24.91 6.16
N TYR A 495 12.03 24.09 7.14
CA TYR A 495 12.52 24.54 8.46
C TYR A 495 14.01 24.91 8.45
N THR A 496 14.82 24.30 7.57
CA THR A 496 16.25 24.63 7.47
C THR A 496 16.52 25.89 6.63
N ALA A 497 15.66 26.16 5.63
CA ALA A 497 15.75 27.37 4.80
C ALA A 497 15.34 28.66 5.55
N THR A 498 14.35 28.59 6.44
CA THR A 498 13.87 29.75 7.22
C THR A 498 14.87 30.21 8.29
N LYS A 499 15.76 29.34 8.79
CA LYS A 499 16.84 29.73 9.72
C LYS A 499 18.00 30.47 9.06
N LYS A 500 18.13 30.44 7.74
CA LYS A 500 19.23 31.11 7.01
C LYS A 500 18.90 32.53 6.52
N VAL A 501 17.65 32.97 6.67
CA VAL A 501 17.18 34.31 6.26
C VAL A 501 16.73 35.13 7.47
N ILE A 502 17.44 35.03 8.60
CA ILE A 502 17.44 36.09 9.62
C ILE A 502 18.87 36.17 10.19
N ARG A 503 19.71 36.99 9.56
CA ARG A 503 20.84 37.66 10.21
C ARG A 503 20.86 39.10 9.73
#